data_AF-Q6P8J0-F1
#
_entry.id   AF-Q6P8J0-F1
#
_cell.length_a   1.000
_cell.length_b   1.000
_cell.length_c   1.000
_cell.angle_alpha   90.00
_cell.angle_beta   90.00
_cell.angle_gamma   90.00
#
_symmetry.space_group_name_H-M   'P 1'
#
loop_
_entity.id
_entity.type
_entity.pdbx_description
1 polymer ?
#
loop_
_entity_poly.entity_id
_entity_poly.type
_entity_poly.pdbx_seq_one_letter_code
_entity_poly.pdbx_strand_id
1 'polypeptide(L)'
;MRLWLRGLACQALRSSWGVCRIHTQPPPPPIPEVVATWEAISLGRQPVPEYFNFAHDVLDVWSQLEKTGHRPPNPAFWWVNGSGTEVKWTFEELGKQSRKAANVLEGVCGLQPGDRMMLVLPRLPDWWLISVACMRTGVVMIPGVSQLTAKDLKYRLQAARAKSIVTSDALAPQVDAISADCPSLQTKLLVSDTSRPGWINFRELLRAASPEHNCVRTRSGDSVAIYFTSGTTGAPKMVEHSQSSYGLGFVASGRYWKSMSRRSENKEVDGLD
;
A
#
# COMPACT_ATOMS: atom_id res chain seq x y z
N MET A 1 -37.07 -45.60 24.40
CA MET A 1 -38.19 -45.53 25.37
C MET A 1 -37.57 -45.44 26.76
N ARG A 2 -37.79 -44.32 27.49
CA ARG A 2 -37.39 -44.01 28.89
C ARG A 2 -35.86 -43.77 29.11
N LEU A 3 -35.28 -42.59 29.33
CA LEU A 3 -35.64 -41.28 29.94
C LEU A 3 -35.56 -41.24 31.48
N TRP A 4 -34.77 -40.27 31.97
CA TRP A 4 -34.62 -39.64 33.31
C TRP A 4 -33.54 -40.20 34.27
N LEU A 5 -32.46 -39.48 34.64
CA LEU A 5 -32.21 -38.14 35.22
C LEU A 5 -32.25 -38.08 36.76
N ARG A 6 -31.18 -37.47 37.32
CA ARG A 6 -30.95 -36.84 38.66
C ARG A 6 -29.77 -37.51 39.40
N GLY A 7 -28.75 -36.82 39.90
CA GLY A 7 -28.45 -35.39 39.93
C GLY A 7 -27.21 -35.07 40.77
N LEU A 8 -26.91 -33.76 40.83
CA LEU A 8 -26.15 -33.01 41.85
C LEU A 8 -24.61 -32.91 41.73
N ALA A 9 -24.23 -31.84 41.00
CA ALA A 9 -23.31 -30.77 41.37
C ALA A 9 -22.49 -30.91 42.68
N CYS A 10 -21.16 -30.80 42.56
CA CYS A 10 -20.30 -30.17 43.56
C CYS A 10 -19.12 -29.46 42.86
N GLN A 11 -19.15 -28.12 42.97
CA GLN A 11 -18.03 -27.17 43.13
C GLN A 11 -16.76 -27.27 42.26
N ALA A 12 -16.69 -26.34 41.31
CA ALA A 12 -15.76 -25.20 41.28
C ALA A 12 -14.26 -25.38 41.66
N LEU A 13 -13.43 -24.77 40.81
CA LEU A 13 -12.04 -24.33 41.01
C LEU A 13 -10.94 -25.40 40.85
N ARG A 14 -10.36 -25.44 39.65
CA ARG A 14 -8.90 -25.38 39.44
C ARG A 14 -8.61 -24.80 38.06
N SER A 15 -8.22 -23.53 38.08
CA SER A 15 -7.71 -22.73 36.98
C SER A 15 -6.25 -23.04 36.66
N SER A 16 -5.85 -22.66 35.44
CA SER A 16 -4.48 -22.35 34.98
C SER A 16 -3.53 -23.57 34.89
N TRP A 17 -2.74 -23.81 33.86
CA TRP A 17 -1.85 -22.90 33.14
C TRP A 17 -1.73 -23.35 31.66
N GLY A 18 -2.36 -22.62 30.75
CA GLY A 18 -2.03 -22.67 29.33
C GLY A 18 -1.24 -21.40 29.00
N VAL A 19 0.08 -21.50 28.88
CA VAL A 19 0.95 -20.39 28.50
C VAL A 19 0.61 -19.99 27.06
N CYS A 20 -0.21 -18.95 26.92
CA CYS A 20 -0.40 -18.27 25.65
C CYS A 20 0.92 -17.56 25.33
N ARG A 21 1.73 -18.13 24.42
CA ARG A 21 2.90 -17.45 23.87
C ARG A 21 2.40 -16.27 23.03
N ILE A 22 2.26 -15.11 23.67
CA ILE A 22 2.22 -13.83 22.97
C ILE A 22 3.56 -13.74 22.23
N HIS A 23 3.55 -13.87 20.90
CA HIS A 23 4.69 -13.47 20.08
C HIS A 23 4.78 -11.95 20.18
N THR A 24 5.43 -11.44 21.23
CA THR A 24 5.88 -10.06 21.27
C THR A 24 6.95 -9.94 20.18
N GLN A 25 6.62 -9.27 19.09
CA GLN A 25 7.63 -8.87 18.12
C GLN A 25 8.72 -8.07 18.87
N PRO A 26 10.01 -8.28 18.58
CA PRO A 26 11.06 -7.48 19.19
C PRO A 26 10.81 -6.00 18.92
N PRO A 27 11.23 -5.10 19.83
CA PRO A 27 11.06 -3.67 19.63
C PRO A 27 11.72 -3.25 18.31
N PRO A 28 11.10 -2.33 17.54
CA PRO A 28 11.66 -1.88 16.27
C PRO A 28 13.05 -1.27 16.51
N PRO A 29 14.03 -1.51 15.63
CA PRO A 29 15.35 -0.93 15.79
C PRO A 29 15.29 0.61 15.70
N PRO A 30 16.25 1.33 16.29
CA PRO A 30 16.37 2.77 16.18
C PRO A 30 16.35 3.24 14.71
N ILE A 31 15.75 4.40 14.46
CA ILE A 31 15.59 5.01 13.12
C ILE A 31 16.89 5.01 12.28
N PRO A 32 18.06 5.42 12.83
CA PRO A 32 19.30 5.43 12.06
C PRO A 32 19.71 4.03 11.57
N GLU A 33 19.36 2.98 12.33
CA GLU A 33 19.69 1.60 12.02
C GLU A 33 18.78 1.03 10.90
N VAL A 34 17.49 1.38 10.92
CA VAL A 34 16.55 1.06 9.83
C VAL A 34 17.03 1.66 8.51
N VAL A 35 17.33 2.96 8.50
CA VAL A 35 17.76 3.68 7.28
C VAL A 35 19.12 3.17 6.80
N ALA A 36 20.08 2.97 7.70
CA ALA A 36 21.41 2.47 7.36
C ALA A 36 21.38 1.05 6.77
N THR A 37 20.49 0.19 7.26
CA THR A 37 20.31 -1.18 6.74
C THR A 37 19.85 -1.14 5.29
N TRP A 38 18.79 -0.38 4.99
CA TRP A 38 18.27 -0.29 3.62
C TRP A 38 19.25 0.40 2.67
N GLU A 39 20.01 1.38 3.16
CA GLU A 39 21.07 2.04 2.39
C GLU A 39 22.20 1.06 2.05
N ALA A 40 22.67 0.25 3.01
CA ALA A 40 23.71 -0.74 2.78
C ALA A 40 23.29 -1.78 1.74
N ILE A 41 22.04 -2.26 1.80
CA ILE A 41 21.50 -3.20 0.80
C ILE A 41 21.40 -2.52 -0.58
N SER A 42 20.90 -1.29 -0.65
CA SER A 42 20.74 -0.56 -1.91
C SER A 42 22.07 -0.26 -2.61
N LEU A 43 23.15 -0.09 -1.83
CA LEU A 43 24.51 0.12 -2.32
C LEU A 43 25.26 -1.19 -2.61
N GLY A 44 24.59 -2.35 -2.50
CA GLY A 44 25.19 -3.66 -2.73
C GLY A 44 26.22 -4.07 -1.66
N ARG A 45 26.23 -3.39 -0.50
CA ARG A 45 27.14 -3.69 0.62
C ARG A 45 26.62 -4.82 1.50
N GLN A 46 25.33 -5.14 1.38
CA GLN A 46 24.67 -6.26 2.05
C GLN A 46 23.77 -7.01 1.06
N PRO A 47 23.55 -8.32 1.25
CA PRO A 47 22.65 -9.10 0.39
C PRO A 47 21.20 -8.62 0.54
N VAL A 48 20.44 -8.69 -0.56
CA VAL A 48 18.99 -8.48 -0.53
C VAL A 48 18.34 -9.60 0.31
N PRO A 49 17.47 -9.29 1.28
CA PRO A 49 16.81 -10.32 2.08
C PRO A 49 15.90 -11.21 1.22
N GLU A 50 15.59 -12.42 1.67
CA GLU A 50 14.68 -13.32 0.94
C GLU A 50 13.25 -12.72 0.81
N TYR A 51 12.79 -12.07 1.88
CA TYR A 51 11.49 -11.43 1.98
C TYR A 51 11.66 -9.93 2.18
N PHE A 52 10.81 -9.15 1.49
CA PHE A 52 10.77 -7.71 1.64
C PHE A 52 9.39 -7.19 1.21
N ASN A 53 8.82 -6.31 2.02
CA ASN A 53 7.61 -5.56 1.72
C ASN A 53 7.73 -4.14 2.27
N PHE A 54 7.73 -3.13 1.40
CA PHE A 54 7.93 -1.74 1.83
C PHE A 54 6.87 -1.26 2.84
N ALA A 55 5.63 -1.71 2.73
CA ALA A 55 4.57 -1.30 3.66
C ALA A 55 4.80 -1.86 5.07
N HIS A 56 5.26 -3.09 5.19
CA HIS A 56 5.55 -3.73 6.49
C HIS A 56 6.92 -3.32 7.04
N ASP A 57 7.97 -3.52 6.25
CA ASP A 57 9.37 -3.43 6.71
C ASP A 57 9.87 -1.98 6.84
N VAL A 58 9.13 -1.01 6.27
CA VAL A 58 9.45 0.41 6.37
C VAL A 58 8.30 1.18 7.00
N LEU A 59 7.15 1.29 6.33
CA LEU A 59 6.07 2.19 6.79
C LEU A 59 5.49 1.78 8.14
N ASP A 60 5.27 0.48 8.37
CA ASP A 60 4.74 0.03 9.66
C ASP A 60 5.78 0.17 10.78
N VAL A 61 7.09 0.05 10.51
CA VAL A 61 8.14 0.36 11.49
C VAL A 61 8.04 1.81 11.96
N TRP A 62 7.92 2.76 11.03
CA TRP A 62 7.71 4.17 11.37
C TRP A 62 6.41 4.40 12.15
N SER A 63 5.32 3.77 11.72
CA SER A 63 4.04 3.82 12.44
C SER A 63 4.15 3.30 13.87
N GLN A 64 4.93 2.23 14.11
CA GLN A 64 5.09 1.67 15.45
C GLN A 64 5.94 2.55 16.35
N LEU A 65 6.95 3.21 15.80
CA LEU A 65 7.76 4.17 16.56
C LEU A 65 6.92 5.36 17.05
N GLU A 66 6.00 5.87 16.23
CA GLU A 66 5.04 6.90 16.65
C GLU A 66 4.08 6.36 17.73
N LYS A 67 3.46 5.20 17.49
CA LYS A 67 2.51 4.57 18.42
C LYS A 67 3.10 4.27 19.80
N THR A 68 4.37 3.89 19.84
CA THR A 68 5.06 3.51 21.08
C THR A 68 5.75 4.70 21.75
N GLY A 69 5.64 5.92 21.21
CA GLY A 69 6.21 7.13 21.77
C GLY A 69 7.73 7.27 21.58
N HIS A 70 8.36 6.41 20.76
CA HIS A 70 9.78 6.51 20.42
C HIS A 70 10.07 7.59 19.36
N ARG A 71 9.02 8.15 18.74
CA ARG A 71 9.08 9.25 17.78
C ARG A 71 7.83 10.13 17.93
N PRO A 72 7.95 11.47 17.86
CA PRO A 72 6.76 12.32 17.80
C PRO A 72 6.00 12.11 16.48
N PRO A 73 4.66 12.33 16.47
CA PRO A 73 3.84 12.22 15.28
C PRO A 73 4.14 13.36 14.30
N ASN A 74 5.03 13.12 13.34
CA ASN A 74 5.40 14.09 12.31
C ASN A 74 4.65 13.80 11.01
N PRO A 75 4.30 14.81 10.18
CA PRO A 75 3.64 14.57 8.90
C PRO A 75 4.51 13.69 7.97
N ALA A 76 4.06 12.47 7.71
CA ALA A 76 4.63 11.56 6.71
C ALA A 76 4.14 11.92 5.29
N PHE A 77 2.94 12.48 5.20
CA PHE A 77 2.32 12.92 3.97
C PHE A 77 1.60 14.24 4.20
N TRP A 78 1.79 15.18 3.27
CA TRP A 78 1.06 16.45 3.24
C TRP A 78 0.70 16.80 1.81
N TRP A 79 -0.60 16.85 1.56
CA TRP A 79 -1.19 17.30 0.30
C TRP A 79 -1.95 18.60 0.52
N VAL A 80 -1.87 19.48 -0.46
CA VAL A 80 -2.60 20.74 -0.53
C VAL A 80 -3.19 20.89 -1.93
N ASN A 81 -4.40 21.46 -2.03
CA ASN A 81 -4.96 21.87 -3.31
C ASN A 81 -4.88 23.38 -3.53
N GLY A 82 -5.31 23.83 -4.72
CA GLY A 82 -5.32 25.25 -5.08
C GLY A 82 -6.32 26.11 -4.31
N SER A 83 -7.24 25.50 -3.54
CA SER A 83 -8.22 26.21 -2.70
C SER A 83 -7.86 26.23 -1.22
N GLY A 84 -6.65 25.78 -0.85
CA GLY A 84 -6.18 25.75 0.54
C GLY A 84 -6.70 24.57 1.37
N THR A 85 -7.39 23.59 0.77
CA THR A 85 -7.71 22.33 1.45
C THR A 85 -6.44 21.52 1.64
N GLU A 86 -6.25 21.01 2.85
CA GLU A 86 -5.09 20.20 3.21
C GLU A 86 -5.49 18.80 3.66
N VAL A 87 -4.62 17.83 3.35
CA VAL A 87 -4.64 16.49 3.94
C VAL A 87 -3.25 16.23 4.51
N LYS A 88 -3.17 15.99 5.81
CA LYS A 88 -1.94 15.64 6.52
C LYS A 88 -2.14 14.28 7.16
N TRP A 89 -1.14 13.42 7.01
CA TRP A 89 -1.08 12.14 7.71
C TRP A 89 0.27 11.96 8.39
N THR A 90 0.25 11.57 9.65
CA THR A 90 1.41 10.96 10.32
C THR A 90 1.69 9.56 9.76
N PHE A 91 2.78 8.91 10.17
CA PHE A 91 3.01 7.51 9.76
C PHE A 91 1.95 6.57 10.35
N GLU A 92 1.49 6.82 11.56
CA GLU A 92 0.36 6.08 12.15
C GLU A 92 -0.92 6.20 11.31
N GLU A 93 -1.29 7.43 10.93
CA GLU A 93 -2.49 7.68 10.13
C GLU A 93 -2.36 7.07 8.73
N LEU A 94 -1.21 7.24 8.08
CA LEU A 94 -0.92 6.62 6.79
C LEU A 94 -0.98 5.10 6.86
N GLY A 95 -0.41 4.50 7.92
CA GLY A 95 -0.49 3.07 8.21
C GLY A 95 -1.94 2.62 8.33
N LYS A 96 -2.75 3.33 9.11
CA LYS A 96 -4.18 3.04 9.27
C LYS A 96 -4.94 3.13 7.94
N GLN A 97 -4.80 4.23 7.20
CA GLN A 97 -5.54 4.42 5.94
C GLN A 97 -5.12 3.43 4.86
N SER A 98 -3.83 3.09 4.78
CA SER A 98 -3.35 2.10 3.80
C SER A 98 -3.83 0.67 4.10
N ARG A 99 -3.98 0.28 5.39
CA ARG A 99 -4.62 -1.00 5.77
C ARG A 99 -6.11 -1.04 5.41
N LYS A 100 -6.84 0.06 5.60
CA LYS A 100 -8.22 0.19 5.13
C LYS A 100 -8.30 0.02 3.62
N ALA A 101 -7.42 0.69 2.86
CA ALA A 101 -7.37 0.56 1.41
C ALA A 101 -7.02 -0.87 0.97
N ALA A 102 -6.09 -1.56 1.66
CA ALA A 102 -5.75 -2.97 1.39
C ALA A 102 -6.98 -3.89 1.54
N ASN A 103 -7.76 -3.72 2.61
CA ASN A 103 -9.01 -4.47 2.81
C ASN A 103 -10.04 -4.23 1.69
N VAL A 104 -10.09 -3.02 1.09
CA VAL A 104 -10.94 -2.73 -0.06
C VAL A 104 -10.48 -3.52 -1.30
N LEU A 105 -9.17 -3.60 -1.54
CA LEU A 105 -8.61 -4.32 -2.69
C LEU A 105 -8.82 -5.84 -2.56
N GLU A 106 -8.53 -6.43 -1.41
CA GLU A 106 -8.69 -7.88 -1.18
C GLU A 106 -10.16 -8.28 -1.10
N GLY A 107 -10.95 -7.57 -0.28
CA GLY A 107 -12.32 -7.95 0.02
C GLY A 107 -13.30 -7.59 -1.10
N VAL A 108 -13.38 -6.31 -1.45
CA VAL A 108 -14.40 -5.83 -2.40
C VAL A 108 -13.97 -6.07 -3.85
N CYS A 109 -12.68 -5.91 -4.15
CA CYS A 109 -12.19 -6.12 -5.51
C CYS A 109 -11.78 -7.56 -5.79
N GLY A 110 -11.68 -8.40 -4.75
CA GLY A 110 -11.29 -9.81 -4.87
C GLY A 110 -9.85 -10.03 -5.34
N LEU A 111 -9.00 -8.99 -5.31
CA LEU A 111 -7.65 -9.06 -5.85
C LEU A 111 -6.75 -9.94 -4.98
N GLN A 112 -5.97 -10.78 -5.63
CA GLN A 112 -5.01 -11.68 -4.99
C GLN A 112 -3.57 -11.22 -5.24
N PRO A 113 -2.58 -11.67 -4.45
CA PRO A 113 -1.17 -11.42 -4.74
C PRO A 113 -0.81 -11.81 -6.19
N GLY A 114 -0.09 -10.93 -6.89
CA GLY A 114 0.28 -11.08 -8.30
C GLY A 114 -0.78 -10.56 -9.29
N ASP A 115 -2.01 -10.30 -8.85
CA ASP A 115 -3.00 -9.63 -9.69
C ASP A 115 -2.59 -8.20 -10.00
N ARG A 116 -3.05 -7.69 -11.15
CA ARG A 116 -2.59 -6.41 -11.70
C ARG A 116 -3.69 -5.37 -11.65
N MET A 117 -3.38 -4.21 -11.06
CA MET A 117 -4.29 -3.08 -10.95
C MET A 117 -3.72 -1.86 -11.67
N MET A 118 -4.46 -1.31 -12.62
CA MET A 118 -4.11 -0.04 -13.24
C MET A 118 -4.53 1.14 -12.36
N LEU A 119 -3.60 2.06 -12.08
CA LEU A 119 -3.78 3.17 -11.16
C LEU A 119 -3.61 4.49 -11.92
N VAL A 120 -4.72 5.11 -12.31
CA VAL A 120 -4.73 6.34 -13.12
C VAL A 120 -5.48 7.45 -12.41
N LEU A 121 -4.81 8.19 -11.53
CA LEU A 121 -5.40 9.29 -10.79
C LEU A 121 -4.61 10.58 -11.02
N PRO A 122 -5.25 11.76 -10.89
CA PRO A 122 -4.52 13.00 -10.73
C PRO A 122 -3.74 12.99 -9.41
N ARG A 123 -3.04 14.08 -9.09
CA ARG A 123 -2.26 14.24 -7.85
C ARG A 123 -3.18 14.33 -6.62
N LEU A 124 -3.75 13.20 -6.21
CA LEU A 124 -4.66 13.04 -5.08
C LEU A 124 -4.01 12.18 -3.98
N PRO A 125 -4.37 12.38 -2.71
CA PRO A 125 -3.92 11.54 -1.61
C PRO A 125 -4.27 10.05 -1.81
N ASP A 126 -5.42 9.76 -2.42
CA ASP A 126 -5.90 8.40 -2.70
C ASP A 126 -4.89 7.58 -3.53
N TRP A 127 -4.14 8.22 -4.45
CA TRP A 127 -3.12 7.54 -5.27
C TRP A 127 -2.03 6.90 -4.39
N TRP A 128 -1.58 7.61 -3.36
CA TRP A 128 -0.57 7.11 -2.43
C TRP A 128 -1.11 6.00 -1.55
N LEU A 129 -2.33 6.16 -1.04
CA LEU A 129 -2.99 5.12 -0.25
C LEU A 129 -3.14 3.81 -1.01
N ILE A 130 -3.60 3.88 -2.26
CA ILE A 130 -3.81 2.70 -3.11
C ILE A 130 -2.47 2.08 -3.50
N SER A 131 -1.43 2.88 -3.77
CA SER A 131 -0.09 2.36 -4.05
C SER A 131 0.46 1.54 -2.88
N VAL A 132 0.34 2.07 -1.65
CA VAL A 132 0.76 1.33 -0.44
C VAL A 132 -0.13 0.12 -0.20
N ALA A 133 -1.44 0.22 -0.46
CA ALA A 133 -2.35 -0.92 -0.38
C ALA A 133 -1.94 -2.04 -1.33
N CYS A 134 -1.59 -1.74 -2.58
CA CYS A 134 -1.07 -2.73 -3.54
C CYS A 134 0.19 -3.42 -3.00
N MET A 135 1.12 -2.67 -2.40
CA MET A 135 2.29 -3.27 -1.74
C MET A 135 1.88 -4.21 -0.60
N ARG A 136 0.93 -3.81 0.26
CA ARG A 136 0.44 -4.62 1.38
C ARG A 136 -0.21 -5.93 0.95
N THR A 137 -0.96 -5.90 -0.15
CA THR A 137 -1.73 -7.05 -0.64
C THR A 137 -0.96 -7.89 -1.67
N GLY A 138 0.24 -7.45 -2.08
CA GLY A 138 1.01 -8.09 -3.15
C GLY A 138 0.40 -7.91 -4.55
N VAL A 139 -0.55 -6.98 -4.71
CA VAL A 139 -1.10 -6.59 -6.01
C VAL A 139 -0.06 -5.76 -6.78
N VAL A 140 0.13 -6.08 -8.05
CA VAL A 140 1.06 -5.37 -8.93
C VAL A 140 0.40 -4.11 -9.46
N MET A 141 0.89 -2.94 -9.03
CA MET A 141 0.36 -1.67 -9.49
C MET A 141 0.89 -1.30 -10.88
N ILE A 142 0.03 -0.71 -11.71
CA ILE A 142 0.39 -0.23 -13.04
C ILE A 142 0.04 1.26 -13.11
N PRO A 143 0.97 2.14 -12.72
CA PRO A 143 0.72 3.57 -12.73
C PRO A 143 0.51 4.09 -14.16
N GLY A 144 -0.50 4.95 -14.33
CA GLY A 144 -0.75 5.68 -15.56
C GLY A 144 -0.94 7.18 -15.28
N VAL A 145 -0.69 8.00 -16.30
CA VAL A 145 -0.93 9.45 -16.23
C VAL A 145 -2.38 9.76 -16.63
N SER A 146 -2.97 10.84 -16.10
CA SER A 146 -4.38 11.17 -16.37
C SER A 146 -4.66 11.60 -17.82
N GLN A 147 -3.61 11.85 -18.62
CA GLN A 147 -3.70 12.24 -20.03
C GLN A 147 -3.84 11.04 -20.99
N LEU A 148 -3.84 9.81 -20.49
CA LEU A 148 -4.01 8.63 -21.34
C LEU A 148 -5.40 8.66 -22.00
N THR A 149 -5.41 8.42 -23.31
CA THR A 149 -6.65 8.30 -24.09
C THR A 149 -7.34 6.95 -23.86
N ALA A 150 -8.59 6.80 -24.29
CA ALA A 150 -9.28 5.50 -24.28
C ALA A 150 -8.48 4.40 -24.99
N LYS A 151 -7.83 4.73 -26.12
CA LYS A 151 -6.96 3.80 -26.86
C LYS A 151 -5.74 3.40 -26.05
N ASP A 152 -5.12 4.37 -25.37
CA ASP A 152 -3.97 4.14 -24.49
C ASP A 152 -4.30 3.24 -23.30
N LEU A 153 -5.46 3.49 -22.67
CA LEU A 153 -5.97 2.70 -21.54
C LEU A 153 -6.25 1.27 -21.98
N LYS A 154 -7.00 1.10 -23.08
CA LYS A 154 -7.30 -0.23 -23.66
C LYS A 154 -6.03 -1.04 -23.92
N TYR A 155 -5.05 -0.44 -24.60
CA TYR A 155 -3.77 -1.10 -24.88
C TYR A 155 -3.10 -1.60 -23.59
N ARG A 156 -3.00 -0.73 -22.57
CA ARG A 156 -2.31 -1.05 -21.31
C ARG A 156 -3.06 -2.11 -20.49
N LEU A 157 -4.38 -2.00 -20.39
CA LEU A 157 -5.23 -2.98 -19.71
C LEU A 157 -5.11 -4.37 -20.35
N GLN A 158 -5.15 -4.44 -21.68
CA GLN A 158 -5.01 -5.69 -22.41
C GLN A 158 -3.59 -6.27 -22.33
N ALA A 159 -2.56 -5.46 -22.60
CA ALA A 159 -1.16 -5.88 -22.58
C ALA A 159 -0.74 -6.40 -21.20
N ALA A 160 -1.17 -5.70 -20.14
CA ALA A 160 -0.88 -6.10 -18.77
C ALA A 160 -1.84 -7.15 -18.22
N ARG A 161 -2.95 -7.47 -18.91
CA ARG A 161 -4.03 -8.31 -18.36
C ARG A 161 -4.49 -7.83 -16.99
N ALA A 162 -4.67 -6.52 -16.85
CA ALA A 162 -5.06 -5.91 -15.58
C ALA A 162 -6.47 -6.38 -15.18
N LYS A 163 -6.62 -6.81 -13.92
CA LYS A 163 -7.90 -7.24 -13.36
C LYS A 163 -8.72 -6.11 -12.80
N SER A 164 -8.06 -5.00 -12.43
CA SER A 164 -8.72 -3.85 -11.85
C SER A 164 -8.17 -2.55 -12.42
N ILE A 165 -8.99 -1.51 -12.41
CA ILE A 165 -8.57 -0.14 -12.66
C ILE A 165 -9.18 0.78 -11.60
N VAL A 166 -8.40 1.75 -11.14
CA VAL A 166 -8.90 2.87 -10.35
C VAL A 166 -8.61 4.20 -11.04
N THR A 167 -9.62 5.07 -11.07
CA THR A 167 -9.50 6.38 -11.71
C THR A 167 -10.45 7.43 -11.11
N SER A 168 -10.36 8.68 -11.59
CA SER A 168 -11.26 9.80 -11.27
C SER A 168 -12.44 9.91 -12.23
N ASP A 169 -13.42 10.76 -11.90
CA ASP A 169 -14.60 11.05 -12.71
C ASP A 169 -14.26 11.45 -14.15
N ALA A 170 -13.22 12.25 -14.33
CA ALA A 170 -12.84 12.79 -15.63
C ALA A 170 -12.46 11.70 -16.64
N LEU A 171 -11.91 10.58 -16.16
CA LEU A 171 -11.41 9.50 -17.03
C LEU A 171 -12.34 8.27 -17.04
N ALA A 172 -13.25 8.16 -16.07
CA ALA A 172 -14.22 7.06 -16.01
C ALA A 172 -15.01 6.85 -17.34
N PRO A 173 -15.48 7.90 -18.04
CA PRO A 173 -16.11 7.73 -19.36
C PRO A 173 -15.23 7.05 -20.40
N GLN A 174 -13.92 7.30 -20.39
CA GLN A 174 -12.99 6.69 -21.33
C GLN A 174 -12.80 5.19 -21.03
N VAL A 175 -12.78 4.82 -19.75
CA VAL A 175 -12.71 3.42 -19.32
C VAL A 175 -13.99 2.67 -19.66
N ASP A 176 -15.16 3.31 -19.48
CA ASP A 176 -16.45 2.71 -19.84
C ASP A 176 -16.50 2.36 -21.33
N ALA A 177 -16.01 3.25 -22.19
CA ALA A 177 -15.97 3.05 -23.65
C ALA A 177 -15.12 1.84 -24.10
N ILE A 178 -14.21 1.35 -23.28
CA ILE A 178 -13.28 0.26 -23.62
C ILE A 178 -13.41 -0.99 -22.75
N SER A 179 -14.29 -0.95 -21.73
CA SER A 179 -14.39 -2.03 -20.72
C SER A 179 -14.76 -3.37 -21.34
N ALA A 180 -15.71 -3.38 -22.29
CA ALA A 180 -16.16 -4.60 -22.97
C ALA A 180 -15.05 -5.28 -23.79
N ASP A 181 -14.05 -4.51 -24.22
CA ASP A 181 -12.91 -5.03 -24.99
C ASP A 181 -11.76 -5.53 -24.10
N CYS A 182 -11.88 -5.43 -22.77
CA CYS A 182 -10.83 -5.78 -21.83
C CYS A 182 -11.25 -7.00 -20.99
N PRO A 183 -11.12 -8.24 -21.50
CA PRO A 183 -11.70 -9.43 -20.88
C PRO A 183 -11.11 -9.78 -19.51
N SER A 184 -9.90 -9.30 -19.20
CA SER A 184 -9.29 -9.47 -17.88
C SER A 184 -9.84 -8.49 -16.84
N LEU A 185 -10.44 -7.37 -17.25
CA LEU A 185 -10.89 -6.32 -16.35
C LEU A 185 -12.18 -6.75 -15.64
N GLN A 186 -12.09 -6.96 -14.34
CA GLN A 186 -13.18 -7.45 -13.49
C GLN A 186 -13.79 -6.33 -12.64
N THR A 187 -12.96 -5.41 -12.15
CA THR A 187 -13.41 -4.36 -11.23
C THR A 187 -12.94 -2.98 -11.66
N LYS A 188 -13.80 -1.98 -11.42
CA LYS A 188 -13.54 -0.57 -11.72
C LYS A 188 -13.82 0.24 -10.46
N LEU A 189 -12.78 0.86 -9.90
CA LEU A 189 -12.90 1.73 -8.74
C LEU A 189 -12.88 3.20 -9.17
N LEU A 190 -13.72 3.99 -8.53
CA LEU A 190 -13.83 5.42 -8.75
C LEU A 190 -13.39 6.17 -7.48
N VAL A 191 -12.44 7.07 -7.63
CA VAL A 191 -12.11 8.09 -6.62
C VAL A 191 -12.92 9.34 -6.95
N SER A 192 -14.07 9.47 -6.28
CA SER A 192 -15.03 10.55 -6.47
C SER A 192 -15.83 10.77 -5.19
N ASP A 193 -16.38 11.97 -5.05
CA ASP A 193 -17.36 12.29 -4.01
C ASP A 193 -18.79 11.88 -4.42
N THR A 194 -18.96 11.41 -5.65
CA THR A 194 -20.23 10.92 -6.20
C THR A 194 -20.14 9.45 -6.62
N SER A 195 -21.29 8.80 -6.75
CA SER A 195 -21.37 7.41 -7.24
C SER A 195 -21.66 7.39 -8.74
N ARG A 196 -21.09 6.41 -9.44
CA ARG A 196 -21.28 6.19 -10.88
C ARG A 196 -21.75 4.75 -11.12
N PRO A 197 -22.82 4.51 -11.90
CA PRO A 197 -23.28 3.15 -12.20
C PRO A 197 -22.18 2.27 -12.82
N GLY A 198 -22.03 1.05 -12.33
CA GLY A 198 -21.00 0.11 -12.78
C GLY A 198 -19.60 0.39 -12.25
N TRP A 199 -19.47 1.29 -11.26
CA TRP A 199 -18.21 1.60 -10.57
C TRP A 199 -18.34 1.44 -9.07
N ILE A 200 -17.25 1.02 -8.45
CA ILE A 200 -17.11 0.87 -7.00
C ILE A 200 -16.56 2.20 -6.45
N ASN A 201 -17.29 2.89 -5.55
CA ASN A 201 -16.78 4.11 -4.95
C ASN A 201 -15.70 3.79 -3.89
N PHE A 202 -14.45 4.12 -4.19
CA PHE A 202 -13.31 3.82 -3.33
C PHE A 202 -13.38 4.54 -1.98
N ARG A 203 -13.73 5.84 -1.97
CA ARG A 203 -13.74 6.68 -0.76
C ARG A 203 -14.82 6.24 0.23
N GLU A 204 -15.97 5.80 -0.27
CA GLU A 204 -17.04 5.24 0.54
C GLU A 204 -16.58 3.97 1.27
N LEU A 205 -16.01 3.03 0.52
CA LEU A 205 -15.50 1.78 1.10
C LEU A 205 -14.33 2.01 2.05
N LEU A 206 -13.43 2.95 1.72
CA LEU A 206 -12.31 3.32 2.59
C LEU A 206 -12.81 3.82 3.95
N ARG A 207 -13.92 4.57 4.01
CA ARG A 207 -14.52 5.00 5.28
C ARG A 207 -15.04 3.83 6.11
N ALA A 208 -15.65 2.83 5.47
CA ALA A 208 -16.25 1.67 6.13
C ALA A 208 -15.26 0.53 6.48
N ALA A 209 -14.12 0.43 5.79
CA ALA A 209 -13.19 -0.69 5.93
C ALA A 209 -12.54 -0.79 7.32
N SER A 210 -12.11 -1.98 7.71
CA SER A 210 -11.35 -2.19 8.94
C SER A 210 -9.98 -1.51 8.87
N PRO A 211 -9.49 -0.86 9.95
CA PRO A 211 -8.14 -0.33 10.03
C PRO A 211 -7.04 -1.39 10.24
N GLU A 212 -7.44 -2.65 10.45
CA GLU A 212 -6.54 -3.79 10.63
C GLU A 212 -6.45 -4.61 9.35
N HIS A 213 -5.23 -4.93 8.92
CA HIS A 213 -4.93 -5.76 7.74
C HIS A 213 -3.61 -6.48 7.99
N ASN A 214 -3.54 -7.75 7.60
CA ASN A 214 -2.33 -8.55 7.69
C ASN A 214 -1.55 -8.43 6.38
N CYS A 215 -0.42 -7.73 6.42
CA CYS A 215 0.42 -7.54 5.24
C CYS A 215 0.89 -8.89 4.67
N VAL A 216 0.82 -9.05 3.35
CA VAL A 216 1.27 -10.24 2.65
C VAL A 216 2.78 -10.35 2.76
N ARG A 217 3.26 -11.55 3.10
CA ARG A 217 4.69 -11.85 3.17
C ARG A 217 5.26 -12.08 1.76
N THR A 218 5.59 -10.98 1.08
CA THR A 218 6.17 -10.98 -0.28
C THR A 218 7.65 -11.34 -0.28
N ARG A 219 8.10 -12.09 -1.29
CA ARG A 219 9.52 -12.28 -1.59
C ARG A 219 10.08 -11.02 -2.21
N SER A 220 11.37 -10.76 -2.00
CA SER A 220 12.06 -9.61 -2.59
C SER A 220 12.00 -9.55 -4.12
N GLY A 221 11.91 -10.72 -4.76
CA GLY A 221 11.78 -10.86 -6.22
C GLY A 221 10.36 -10.74 -6.76
N ASP A 222 9.33 -10.72 -5.91
CA ASP A 222 7.94 -10.62 -6.36
C ASP A 222 7.69 -9.28 -7.02
N SER A 223 6.88 -9.25 -8.07
CA SER A 223 6.51 -8.03 -8.78
C SER A 223 5.74 -7.08 -7.86
N VAL A 224 6.04 -5.78 -7.93
CA VAL A 224 5.30 -4.74 -7.20
C VAL A 224 4.72 -3.68 -8.12
N ALA A 225 5.43 -3.34 -9.21
CA ALA A 225 4.99 -2.33 -10.15
C ALA A 225 5.36 -2.67 -11.59
N ILE A 226 4.50 -2.27 -12.53
CA ILE A 226 4.80 -2.28 -13.96
C ILE A 226 4.63 -0.86 -14.50
N TYR A 227 5.69 -0.30 -15.05
CA TYR A 227 5.65 0.99 -15.75
C TYR A 227 5.64 0.77 -17.25
N PHE A 228 4.75 1.47 -17.95
CA PHE A 228 4.79 1.55 -19.40
C PHE A 228 5.73 2.65 -19.84
N THR A 229 6.77 2.31 -20.61
CA THR A 229 7.73 3.28 -21.15
C THR A 229 7.51 3.49 -22.64
N SER A 230 7.69 4.73 -23.12
CA SER A 230 7.65 5.02 -24.55
C SER A 230 8.84 4.35 -25.24
N GLY A 231 8.55 3.45 -26.19
CA GLY A 231 9.57 2.92 -27.09
C GLY A 231 9.82 3.91 -28.23
N THR A 232 11.08 4.02 -28.68
CA THR A 232 11.43 4.85 -29.84
C THR A 232 10.87 4.31 -31.16
N THR A 233 10.56 3.01 -31.23
CA THR A 233 10.22 2.32 -32.47
C THR A 233 8.94 1.47 -32.39
N GLY A 234 8.12 1.62 -31.34
CA GLY A 234 6.94 0.78 -31.21
C GLY A 234 6.06 1.08 -30.00
N ALA A 235 5.08 0.19 -29.79
CA ALA A 235 4.12 0.31 -28.69
C ALA A 235 4.83 0.34 -27.32
N PRO A 236 4.25 1.02 -26.31
CA PRO A 236 4.87 1.14 -24.99
C PRO A 236 5.20 -0.22 -24.37
N LYS A 237 6.40 -0.35 -23.81
CA LYS A 237 6.90 -1.61 -23.22
C LYS A 237 6.59 -1.66 -21.72
N MET A 238 6.29 -2.85 -21.22
CA MET A 238 6.13 -3.09 -19.78
C MET A 238 7.50 -3.28 -19.13
N VAL A 239 7.85 -2.40 -18.20
CA VAL A 239 9.03 -2.51 -17.35
C VAL A 239 8.57 -2.90 -15.96
N GLU A 240 8.92 -4.11 -15.57
CA GLU A 240 8.55 -4.68 -14.28
C GLU A 240 9.60 -4.38 -13.21
N HIS A 241 9.13 -3.99 -12.02
CA HIS A 241 9.93 -3.83 -10.83
C HIS A 241 9.49 -4.83 -9.76
N SER A 242 10.46 -5.47 -9.14
CA SER A 242 10.25 -6.30 -7.94
C SER A 242 10.13 -5.44 -6.67
N GLN A 243 9.62 -6.05 -5.59
CA GLN A 243 9.55 -5.46 -4.25
C GLN A 243 10.88 -4.82 -3.84
N SER A 244 11.99 -5.54 -3.96
CA SER A 244 13.32 -5.02 -3.60
C SER A 244 13.82 -3.95 -4.56
N SER A 245 13.69 -4.14 -5.88
CA SER A 245 14.18 -3.17 -6.87
C SER A 245 13.47 -1.82 -6.75
N TYR A 246 12.17 -1.83 -6.44
CA TYR A 246 11.37 -0.64 -6.26
C TYR A 246 11.58 -0.02 -4.88
N GLY A 247 11.33 -0.78 -3.81
CA GLY A 247 11.32 -0.24 -2.45
C GLY A 247 12.71 0.13 -1.93
N LEU A 248 13.77 -0.58 -2.35
CA LEU A 248 15.15 -0.25 -1.98
C LEU A 248 15.79 0.73 -2.95
N GLY A 249 15.50 0.63 -4.25
CA GLY A 249 16.12 1.49 -5.27
C GLY A 249 15.94 3.00 -5.02
N PHE A 250 14.85 3.41 -4.36
CA PHE A 250 14.62 4.81 -4.00
C PHE A 250 15.41 5.29 -2.77
N VAL A 251 15.91 4.40 -1.90
CA VAL A 251 16.71 4.79 -0.73
C VAL A 251 18.03 5.42 -1.18
N ALA A 252 18.72 4.78 -2.12
CA ALA A 252 19.93 5.34 -2.73
C ALA A 252 19.62 6.63 -3.51
N SER A 253 18.60 6.60 -4.38
CA SER A 253 18.25 7.74 -5.23
C SER A 253 17.81 8.98 -4.43
N GLY A 254 17.11 8.78 -3.31
CA GLY A 254 16.64 9.85 -2.44
C GLY A 254 17.76 10.68 -1.85
N ARG A 255 18.85 10.05 -1.36
CA ARG A 255 19.99 10.78 -0.77
C ARG A 255 20.77 11.59 -1.81
N TYR A 256 21.02 10.99 -2.98
CA TYR A 256 21.76 11.67 -4.04
C TYR A 256 20.97 12.82 -4.68
N TRP A 257 19.67 12.63 -4.92
CA TRP A 257 18.87 13.60 -5.67
C TRP A 257 18.28 14.72 -4.80
N LYS A 258 17.95 14.44 -3.52
CA LYS A 258 17.31 15.43 -2.64
C LYS A 258 18.28 16.15 -1.69
N SER A 259 19.60 15.96 -1.83
CA SER A 259 20.60 16.56 -0.92
C SER A 259 20.30 16.30 0.58
N MET A 260 19.68 15.16 0.91
CA MET A 260 19.41 14.76 2.30
C MET A 260 20.74 14.36 2.95
N SER A 261 21.52 15.35 3.38
CA SER A 261 22.74 15.13 4.15
C SER A 261 22.38 14.61 5.55
N ARG A 262 23.25 13.81 6.19
CA ARG A 262 23.11 13.40 7.62
C ARG A 262 22.85 14.58 8.58
N ARG A 263 23.13 15.82 8.15
CA ARG A 263 22.93 17.05 8.92
C ARG A 263 21.46 17.47 9.04
N SER A 264 20.57 17.04 8.14
CA SER A 264 19.12 17.33 8.27
C SER A 264 18.41 16.44 9.27
N GLU A 265 18.98 15.26 9.59
CA GLU A 265 18.44 14.34 10.60
C GLU A 265 18.69 14.87 12.04
N ASN A 266 19.78 15.60 12.28
CA ASN A 266 20.05 16.21 13.59
C ASN A 266 19.37 17.57 13.81
N LYS A 267 18.89 18.25 12.77
CA LYS A 267 18.23 19.56 12.92
C LYS A 267 16.78 19.47 13.41
N GLU A 268 16.15 18.31 13.37
CA GLU A 268 14.82 18.11 13.97
C GLU A 268 14.87 17.86 15.48
N VAL A 269 16.05 17.67 16.08
CA VAL A 269 16.20 17.43 17.52
C VAL A 269 16.64 18.69 18.29
N ASP A 270 17.38 19.60 17.64
CA ASP A 270 17.96 20.80 18.29
C ASP A 270 17.29 22.13 17.88
N GLY A 271 16.01 22.09 17.52
CA GLY A 271 15.27 23.25 16.98
C GLY A 271 14.22 23.84 17.93
N LEU A 272 14.55 24.05 19.20
CA LEU A 272 13.79 24.91 20.12
C LEU A 272 14.78 25.78 20.89
N ASP A 273 15.04 26.96 20.33
CA ASP A 273 15.26 28.23 21.03
C ASP A 273 14.68 29.35 20.14
#